data_AF-A0A9X3IZI4-F1
#
_entry.id   AF-A0A9X3IZI4-F1
#
_cell.length_a   1.000
_cell.length_b   1.000
_cell.length_c   1.000
_cell.angle_alpha   90.00
_cell.angle_beta   90.00
_cell.angle_gamma   90.00
#
_symmetry.space_group_name_H-M   'P 1'
#
loop_
_entity.id
_entity.type
_entity.pdbx_description
1 polymer ?
#
loop_
_entity_poly.entity_id
_entity_poly.type
_entity_poly.pdbx_seq_one_letter_code
_entity_poly.pdbx_strand_id
1 'polypeptide(L)'
;MLRAAHDGGLCRAVGTYALRTFTAKGGQVVLDVWPVVILPDGQAVLLESLWHKETRPTPQQIADLEGERVEVVGVLQPEPPKRPELGAQNFSMPCLSPIHAIRVLPAPRPR
;
A
#
# COMPACT_ATOMS: atom_id res chain seq x y z
N MET A 1 6.79 -5.35 10.29
CA MET A 1 8.23 -5.06 10.13
C MET A 1 8.51 -5.01 8.65
N LEU A 2 8.90 -3.83 8.14
CA LEU A 2 9.37 -3.67 6.77
C LEU A 2 10.81 -4.18 6.69
N ARG A 3 11.12 -5.08 5.75
CA ARG A 3 12.50 -5.51 5.50
C ARG A 3 12.79 -5.29 4.02
N ALA A 4 13.65 -4.32 3.71
CA ALA A 4 14.20 -4.08 2.37
C ALA A 4 15.73 -4.27 2.43
N ALA A 5 16.32 -4.75 1.34
CA ALA A 5 17.78 -4.81 1.22
C ALA A 5 18.40 -3.43 0.93
N HIS A 6 17.67 -2.56 0.22
CA HIS A 6 17.97 -1.16 -0.12
C HIS A 6 16.71 -0.53 -0.76
N ASP A 7 16.68 0.80 -0.94
CA ASP A 7 15.64 1.49 -1.73
C ASP A 7 15.61 0.96 -3.18
N GLY A 8 14.40 0.80 -3.75
CA GLY A 8 14.22 0.12 -5.05
C GLY A 8 14.45 -1.39 -5.00
N GLY A 9 14.72 -1.96 -3.83
CA GLY A 9 14.89 -3.39 -3.62
C GLY A 9 13.57 -4.12 -3.37
N LEU A 10 13.58 -5.43 -3.64
CA LEU A 10 12.49 -6.32 -3.24
C LEU A 10 12.34 -6.26 -1.72
N CYS A 11 11.13 -6.00 -1.27
CA CYS A 11 10.78 -5.76 0.11
C CYS A 11 9.60 -6.63 0.51
N ARG A 12 9.61 -7.04 1.78
CA ARG A 12 8.52 -7.75 2.42
C ARG A 12 7.92 -6.91 3.53
N ALA A 13 6.64 -6.55 3.38
CA ALA A 13 5.84 -5.90 4.40
C ALA A 13 4.90 -6.92 5.05
N VAL A 14 4.90 -6.96 6.38
CA VAL A 14 3.94 -7.76 7.15
C VAL A 14 3.19 -6.83 8.09
N GLY A 15 1.87 -6.79 7.95
CA GLY A 15 0.98 -5.88 8.66
C GLY A 15 -0.49 -6.20 8.38
N THR A 16 -1.37 -5.25 8.67
CA THR A 16 -2.82 -5.37 8.40
C THR A 16 -3.16 -4.69 7.09
N TYR A 17 -3.87 -5.38 6.21
CA TYR A 17 -4.38 -4.75 4.99
C TYR A 17 -5.59 -3.88 5.33
N ALA A 18 -5.57 -2.64 4.87
CA ALA A 18 -6.63 -1.67 5.11
C ALA A 18 -6.83 -0.75 3.91
N LEU A 19 -8.01 -0.17 3.80
CA LEU A 19 -8.26 0.94 2.89
C LEU A 19 -8.00 2.27 3.59
N ARG A 20 -7.31 3.18 2.89
CA ARG A 20 -7.09 4.55 3.36
C ARG A 20 -7.67 5.55 2.39
N THR A 21 -8.39 6.54 2.92
CA THR A 21 -8.84 7.70 2.16
C THR A 21 -7.68 8.68 2.01
N PHE A 22 -7.34 9.02 0.77
CA PHE A 22 -6.35 10.04 0.43
C PHE A 22 -7.08 11.31 0.04
N THR A 23 -6.63 12.45 0.58
CA THR A 23 -7.24 13.75 0.31
C THR A 23 -6.23 14.69 -0.33
N ALA A 24 -6.73 15.63 -1.13
CA ALA A 24 -5.94 16.70 -1.72
C ALA A 24 -5.49 17.68 -0.63
N LYS A 25 -4.48 18.49 -0.96
CA LYS A 25 -3.95 19.53 -0.06
C LYS A 25 -5.09 20.43 0.42
N GLY A 26 -5.31 20.48 1.74
CA GLY A 26 -6.44 21.20 2.37
C GLY A 26 -7.57 20.31 2.87
N GLY A 27 -7.53 18.99 2.63
CA GLY A 27 -8.43 18.00 3.25
C GLY A 27 -9.88 17.99 2.75
N GLN A 28 -10.28 18.98 1.95
CA GLN A 28 -11.65 19.16 1.48
C GLN A 28 -12.05 18.26 0.31
N VAL A 29 -11.09 17.70 -0.43
CA VAL A 29 -11.35 16.87 -1.61
C VAL A 29 -10.70 15.51 -1.41
N VAL A 30 -11.48 14.44 -1.48
CA VAL A 30 -10.97 13.06 -1.54
C VAL A 30 -10.39 12.81 -2.93
N LEU A 31 -9.12 12.41 -2.99
CA LEU A 31 -8.46 11.97 -4.22
C LEU A 31 -8.93 10.57 -4.60
N ASP A 32 -8.75 9.61 -3.71
CA ASP A 32 -9.26 8.24 -3.86
C ASP A 32 -9.20 7.51 -2.50
N VAL A 33 -9.74 6.29 -2.47
CA VAL A 33 -9.54 5.31 -1.41
C VAL A 33 -8.66 4.19 -1.96
N TRP A 34 -7.53 3.92 -1.31
CA TRP A 34 -6.52 3.00 -1.83
C TRP A 34 -5.99 2.04 -0.75
N PRO A 35 -5.60 0.81 -1.11
CA PRO A 35 -5.02 -0.13 -0.16
C PRO A 35 -3.68 0.32 0.43
N VAL A 36 -3.52 0.03 1.71
CA VAL A 36 -2.28 0.17 2.46
C VAL A 36 -2.04 -1.10 3.29
N VAL A 37 -0.79 -1.32 3.66
CA VAL A 37 -0.43 -2.22 4.77
C VAL A 37 -0.05 -1.36 5.96
N ILE A 38 -0.76 -1.54 7.07
CA ILE A 38 -0.45 -0.94 8.37
C ILE A 38 0.53 -1.87 9.10
N LEU A 39 1.76 -1.41 9.27
CA LEU A 39 2.81 -2.15 9.96
C LEU A 39 2.57 -2.18 11.49
N PRO A 40 3.22 -3.10 12.23
CA PRO A 40 3.04 -3.21 13.69
C PRO A 40 3.43 -1.97 14.50
N ASP A 41 4.24 -1.08 13.92
CA ASP A 41 4.63 0.22 14.49
C ASP A 41 3.63 1.35 14.15
N GLY A 42 2.53 1.03 13.44
CA GLY A 42 1.51 1.97 13.01
C GLY A 42 1.83 2.69 11.70
N GLN A 43 3.02 2.51 11.12
CA GLN A 43 3.34 3.12 9.84
C GLN A 43 2.53 2.45 8.71
N ALA A 44 1.96 3.26 7.83
CA ALA A 44 1.28 2.77 6.64
C ALA A 44 2.22 2.78 5.42
N VAL A 45 2.15 1.71 4.62
CA VAL A 45 2.84 1.59 3.33
C VAL A 45 1.78 1.44 2.25
N LEU A 46 1.82 2.29 1.22
CA LEU A 46 0.90 2.24 0.10
C LEU A 46 1.15 0.98 -0.74
N LEU A 47 0.08 0.34 -1.19
CA LEU A 47 0.14 -0.77 -2.13
C LEU A 47 -0.17 -0.26 -3.54
N GLU A 48 0.80 -0.35 -4.44
CA GLU A 48 0.73 0.26 -5.78
C GLU A 48 0.56 1.79 -5.75
N SER A 49 0.19 2.38 -6.89
CA SER A 49 0.01 3.82 -7.04
C SER A 49 -1.44 4.17 -7.30
N LEU A 50 -1.97 5.14 -6.55
CA LEU A 50 -3.32 5.70 -6.79
C LEU A 50 -3.45 6.40 -8.15
N TRP A 51 -2.32 6.68 -8.81
CA TRP A 51 -2.26 7.21 -10.17
C TRP A 51 -2.40 6.12 -11.22
N HIS A 52 -2.11 4.86 -10.87
CA HIS A 52 -2.16 3.68 -11.74
C HIS A 52 -3.46 2.91 -11.52
N LYS A 53 -4.58 3.43 -12.03
CA LYS A 53 -5.93 2.89 -11.78
C LYS A 53 -6.11 1.43 -12.20
N GLU A 54 -5.34 0.95 -13.16
CA GLU A 54 -5.31 -0.46 -13.58
C GLU A 54 -4.80 -1.42 -12.50
N THR A 55 -4.09 -0.90 -11.49
CA THR A 55 -3.60 -1.67 -10.33
C THR A 55 -4.58 -1.64 -9.15
N ARG A 56 -5.74 -1.00 -9.31
CA ARG A 56 -6.76 -0.93 -8.26
C ARG A 56 -7.25 -2.34 -7.92
N PRO A 57 -7.29 -2.73 -6.64
CA PRO A 57 -7.88 -4.01 -6.24
C PRO A 57 -9.35 -4.09 -6.64
N THR A 58 -9.79 -5.28 -7.01
CA THR A 58 -11.21 -5.56 -7.24
C THR A 58 -12.00 -5.53 -5.91
N PRO A 59 -13.33 -5.31 -5.94
CA PRO A 59 -14.16 -5.37 -4.73
C PRO A 59 -14.04 -6.69 -3.97
N GLN A 60 -13.91 -7.81 -4.69
CA GLN A 60 -13.71 -9.13 -4.08
C GLN A 60 -12.38 -9.21 -3.34
N GLN A 61 -11.28 -8.74 -3.97
CA GLN A 61 -9.98 -8.71 -3.32
C GLN A 61 -9.97 -7.84 -2.06
N ILE A 62 -10.69 -6.71 -2.07
CA ILE A 62 -10.84 -5.87 -0.89
C ILE A 62 -11.57 -6.64 0.21
N ALA A 63 -12.71 -7.26 -0.12
CA ALA A 63 -13.49 -8.02 0.84
C ALA A 63 -12.70 -9.19 1.47
N ASP A 64 -11.86 -9.85 0.68
CA ASP A 64 -11.05 -10.99 1.14
C ASP A 64 -9.84 -10.59 2.00
N LEU A 65 -9.40 -9.33 1.92
CA LEU A 65 -8.16 -8.87 2.54
C LEU A 65 -8.35 -7.81 3.63
N GLU A 66 -9.43 -7.02 3.62
CA GLU A 66 -9.62 -5.93 4.56
C GLU A 66 -9.68 -6.41 6.02
N GLY A 67 -8.82 -5.85 6.86
CA GLY A 67 -8.67 -6.26 8.27
C GLY A 67 -7.77 -7.48 8.47
N GLU A 68 -7.44 -8.22 7.41
CA GLU A 68 -6.59 -9.40 7.51
C GLU A 68 -5.12 -9.02 7.72
N ARG A 69 -4.43 -9.89 8.45
CA ARG A 69 -2.98 -9.82 8.54
C ARG A 69 -2.38 -10.39 7.26
N VAL A 70 -1.61 -9.59 6.54
CA VAL A 70 -1.04 -9.97 5.25
C VAL A 70 0.49 -9.88 5.24
N GLU A 71 1.09 -10.73 4.40
CA GLU A 71 2.43 -10.57 3.86
C GLU A 71 2.32 -10.04 2.43
N VAL A 72 2.92 -8.87 2.17
CA VAL A 72 3.01 -8.29 0.84
C VAL A 72 4.47 -8.26 0.42
N VAL A 73 4.74 -8.78 -0.78
CA VAL A 73 6.06 -8.76 -1.41
C VAL A 73 5.97 -7.87 -2.64
N GLY A 74 6.83 -6.85 -2.71
CA GLY A 74 6.88 -5.89 -3.81
C GLY A 74 8.18 -5.08 -3.77
N VAL A 75 8.33 -4.12 -4.68
CA VAL A 75 9.52 -3.24 -4.68
C VAL A 75 9.26 -2.00 -3.84
N LEU A 76 10.11 -1.74 -2.85
CA LEU A 76 9.97 -0.55 -2.00
C LEU A 76 10.42 0.71 -2.73
N GLN A 77 9.52 1.68 -2.79
CA GLN A 77 9.75 3.01 -3.31
C GLN A 77 9.51 4.05 -2.20
N PRO A 78 10.30 5.13 -2.15
CA PRO A 78 10.09 6.22 -1.18
C PRO A 78 8.80 7.02 -1.45
N GLU A 79 8.31 7.00 -2.69
CA GLU A 79 7.05 7.61 -3.12
C GLU A 79 6.37 6.74 -4.19
N PRO A 80 5.04 6.86 -4.39
CA PRO A 80 4.36 6.06 -5.40
C PRO A 80 4.80 6.43 -6.83
N PRO A 81 4.88 5.45 -7.75
CA PRO A 81 5.14 5.71 -9.16
C PRO A 81 4.19 6.76 -9.75
N LYS A 82 4.76 7.70 -10.50
CA LYS A 82 4.06 8.85 -11.10
C LYS A 82 3.67 8.57 -12.55
N ARG A 83 2.61 9.22 -13.00
CA ARG A 83 2.16 9.31 -14.41
C ARG A 83 2.35 10.70 -14.99
N PRO A 84 3.42 10.96 -15.77
CA PRO A 84 3.72 12.29 -16.28
C PRO A 84 2.53 12.98 -16.98
N GLU A 85 1.68 12.21 -17.67
CA GLU A 85 0.49 12.68 -18.38
C GLU A 85 -0.62 13.22 -17.46
N LEU A 86 -0.62 12.89 -16.17
CA LEU A 86 -1.59 13.36 -15.18
C LEU A 86 -1.16 14.66 -14.48
N GLY A 87 0.00 15.24 -14.87
CA GLY A 87 0.53 16.45 -14.28
C GLY A 87 1.16 16.25 -12.90
N ALA A 88 1.14 17.31 -12.07
CA ALA A 88 1.86 17.34 -10.80
C ALA A 88 1.24 16.39 -9.76
N GLN A 89 2.00 15.36 -9.38
CA GLN A 89 1.63 14.34 -8.39
C GLN A 89 2.47 14.49 -7.13
N ASN A 90 2.15 15.52 -6.35
CA ASN A 90 2.88 15.86 -5.12
C ASN A 90 2.39 15.01 -3.94
N PHE A 91 2.76 13.73 -3.95
CA PHE A 91 2.36 12.79 -2.91
C PHE A 91 3.57 11.94 -2.49
N SER A 92 3.96 12.04 -1.21
CA SER A 92 5.12 11.34 -0.66
C SER A 92 4.68 10.42 0.47
N MET A 93 4.76 9.12 0.21
CA MET A 93 4.46 8.05 1.14
C MET A 93 5.19 6.79 0.69
N PRO A 94 5.80 6.01 1.59
CA PRO A 94 6.40 4.73 1.24
C PRO A 94 5.40 3.84 0.51
N CYS A 95 5.84 3.22 -0.59
CA CYS A 95 5.00 2.46 -1.50
C CYS A 95 5.67 1.13 -1.86
N LEU A 96 4.89 0.07 -1.99
CA LEU A 96 5.30 -1.17 -2.65
C LEU A 96 4.71 -1.21 -4.06
N SER A 97 5.55 -1.10 -5.08
CA SER A 97 5.13 -1.17 -6.48
C SER A 97 6.32 -1.53 -7.40
N PRO A 98 6.19 -2.56 -8.27
CA PRO A 98 5.05 -3.45 -8.39
C PRO A 98 4.94 -4.42 -7.22
N ILE A 99 3.73 -4.89 -6.95
CA ILE A 99 3.45 -5.99 -6.02
C ILE A 99 3.58 -7.31 -6.78
N HIS A 100 4.36 -8.22 -6.21
CA HIS A 100 4.57 -9.56 -6.75
C HIS A 100 3.69 -10.62 -6.06
N ALA A 101 3.38 -10.43 -4.77
CA ALA A 101 2.53 -11.36 -4.04
C ALA A 101 1.85 -10.68 -2.85
N ILE A 102 0.62 -11.12 -2.56
CA ILE A 102 -0.10 -10.86 -1.31
C ILE A 102 -0.54 -12.21 -0.75
N ARG A 103 -0.29 -12.45 0.53
CA ARG A 103 -0.69 -13.68 1.23
C ARG A 103 -1.33 -13.33 2.56
N VAL A 104 -2.50 -13.90 2.84
CA VAL A 104 -3.10 -13.86 4.18
C VAL A 104 -2.27 -14.72 5.12
N LEU A 105 -1.97 -14.20 6.30
CA LEU A 105 -1.26 -14.89 7.36
C LEU A 105 -2.23 -15.24 8.48
N PRO A 106 -2.03 -16.38 9.17
CA PRO A 106 -2.84 -16.71 10.32
C PRO A 106 -2.71 -15.62 11.41
N ALA A 107 -3.82 -15.40 12.14
CA ALA A 107 -3.84 -14.51 13.29
C ALA A 107 -2.71 -14.90 14.27
N PRO A 108 -2.02 -13.92 14.90
CA PRO A 108 -1.05 -14.23 15.93
C PRO A 108 -1.74 -15.02 17.05
N ARG A 109 -1.17 -16.16 17.44
CA ARG A 109 -1.68 -16.92 18.58
C ARG A 109 -1.65 -16.02 19.81
N PRO A 110 -2.74 -15.92 20.60
CA PRO A 110 -2.67 -15.26 21.89
C PRO A 110 -1.59 -15.94 22.74
N ARG A 111 -0.72 -15.14 23.35
CA ARG A 111 0.28 -15.61 24.32
C ARG A 111 -0.37 -15.83 25.67
#